data_AF-A0A1T4KTM0-F1
#
_entry.id   AF-A0A1T4KTM0-F1
#
_cell.length_a   1.000
_cell.length_b   1.000
_cell.length_c   1.000
_cell.angle_alpha   90.00
_cell.angle_beta   90.00
_cell.angle_gamma   90.00
#
_symmetry.space_group_name_H-M   'P 1'
#
loop_
_entity.id
_entity.type
_entity.pdbx_description
1 polymer ?
#
loop_
_entity_poly.entity_id
_entity_poly.type
_entity_poly.pdbx_seq_one_letter_code
_entity_poly.pdbx_strand_id
1 'polypeptide(L)'
;MLPIFVAQSGDEAPKFADFRATRGGNMKNAWVDQGETYSRVCAGCHVVGLKVQVTKDADMLTTEFSYLEPGVGCENCHGPGSEHASNPGRAKKIIIPTRLTAKAERETCARCHGLALPTSASPKSALKYPWNDNYKNKLGNGNFVPGVYELADFMPGWKDGNGFTSWDGKHGRHHKQQSYEFEHSVHANNPVEKVTCTSCHSVHSLYQGPTHALSVDSSGNKYDYQGTKFKNNTICLRCHASTGQFSGITKDDVAAINAAYGQNTYLNGSSKPIYDSKTTDPIEQLKINTAMNKVAHEVVKHMNNKAGMGLAVGYTPLDDSRPIGRCQTCHMPKTGMMGGYKSIADPNDKKNRAMIEGDVTSHVGDIIYPSNVYSMYQKIHSNAPQQSAMRRNKMPAFSSVMPNSCSRCHDGARYYMK
;
A
#
# COMPACT_ATOMS: atom_id res chain seq x y z
N MET A 1 19.87 9.65 -24.47
CA MET A 1 19.45 10.29 -23.21
C MET A 1 18.47 9.35 -22.53
N LEU A 2 18.79 8.85 -21.33
CA LEU A 2 17.87 8.04 -20.53
C LEU A 2 16.96 9.01 -19.76
N PRO A 3 15.66 9.12 -20.07
CA PRO A 3 14.79 9.97 -19.29
C PRO A 3 14.47 9.26 -17.97
N ILE A 4 15.01 9.82 -16.89
CA ILE A 4 14.58 9.54 -15.52
C ILE A 4 13.16 10.09 -15.39
N PHE A 5 12.16 9.21 -15.34
CA PHE A 5 10.79 9.61 -14.99
C PHE A 5 10.54 9.42 -13.50
N VAL A 6 10.12 10.53 -12.91
CA VAL A 6 9.84 10.82 -11.51
C VAL A 6 8.54 10.15 -11.08
N ALA A 7 8.51 9.51 -9.90
CA ALA A 7 7.26 9.20 -9.20
C ALA A 7 7.08 10.22 -8.06
N GLN A 8 6.05 11.04 -8.17
CA GLN A 8 5.62 11.97 -7.13
C GLN A 8 5.00 11.17 -5.98
N SER A 9 5.58 11.21 -4.79
CA SER A 9 4.90 10.73 -3.58
C SER A 9 3.72 11.65 -3.26
N GLY A 10 2.60 11.08 -2.83
CA GLY A 10 1.35 11.79 -2.48
C GLY A 10 1.43 12.70 -1.23
N ASP A 11 2.60 13.29 -0.99
CA ASP A 11 2.92 14.30 0.02
C ASP A 11 3.51 15.58 -0.59
N GLU A 12 3.32 15.79 -1.91
CA GLU A 12 3.71 16.99 -2.70
C GLU A 12 5.20 17.38 -2.65
N ALA A 13 6.04 16.61 -1.98
CA ALA A 13 7.48 16.82 -1.94
C ALA A 13 8.19 15.86 -2.90
N PRO A 14 8.91 16.34 -3.94
CA PRO A 14 9.83 15.49 -4.69
C PRO A 14 10.98 15.08 -3.75
N LYS A 15 10.85 13.91 -3.13
CA LYS A 15 11.92 13.33 -2.31
C LYS A 15 12.81 12.49 -3.20
N PHE A 16 13.81 13.13 -3.79
CA PHE A 16 15.01 12.46 -4.25
C PHE A 16 15.78 11.99 -3.01
N ALA A 17 15.59 10.74 -2.61
CA ALA A 17 16.61 10.05 -1.84
C ALA A 17 17.37 9.17 -2.84
N ASP A 18 18.69 9.30 -2.89
CA ASP A 18 19.55 8.34 -3.59
C ASP A 18 19.05 6.93 -3.25
N PHE A 19 18.76 6.12 -4.26
CA PHE A 19 18.48 4.70 -4.04
C PHE A 19 19.78 4.07 -3.50
N ARG A 20 19.93 4.06 -2.18
CA ARG A 20 21.08 3.50 -1.48
C ARG A 20 20.84 2.00 -1.31
N ALA A 21 21.22 1.24 -2.33
CA ALA A 21 21.38 -0.20 -2.23
C ALA A 21 22.42 -0.52 -1.15
N THR A 22 21.99 -0.81 0.07
CA THR A 22 22.87 -1.30 1.14
C THR A 22 22.73 -2.81 1.27
N ARG A 23 23.42 -3.53 0.38
CA ARG A 23 23.97 -4.85 0.71
C ARG A 23 25.48 -4.78 0.51
N GLY A 24 26.23 -5.08 1.56
CA GLY A 24 27.67 -4.86 1.66
C GLY A 24 28.49 -5.49 0.53
N GLY A 25 28.76 -4.69 -0.49
CA GLY A 25 29.58 -4.99 -1.66
C GLY A 25 29.83 -3.70 -2.43
N ASN A 26 31.03 -3.53 -2.95
CA ASN A 26 31.60 -2.29 -3.44
C ASN A 26 30.71 -1.56 -4.49
N MET A 27 30.12 -0.41 -4.14
CA MET A 27 29.09 0.33 -4.91
C MET A 27 29.60 1.12 -6.12
N LYS A 28 30.88 1.02 -6.49
CA LYS A 28 31.38 1.79 -7.64
C LYS A 28 30.75 1.37 -8.97
N ASN A 29 30.21 0.14 -9.06
CA ASN A 29 29.81 -0.46 -10.34
C ASN A 29 28.39 -1.06 -10.40
N ALA A 30 27.53 -0.90 -9.38
CA ALA A 30 26.21 -1.59 -9.37
C ALA A 30 25.27 -1.15 -10.51
N TRP A 31 25.40 0.09 -11.00
CA TRP A 31 24.60 0.62 -12.11
C TRP A 31 25.20 0.34 -13.50
N VAL A 32 26.44 -0.17 -13.56
CA VAL A 32 27.06 -0.64 -14.81
C VAL A 32 26.98 -2.16 -14.95
N ASP A 33 26.43 -2.85 -13.95
CA ASP A 33 26.04 -4.25 -14.09
C ASP A 33 24.86 -4.34 -15.06
N GLN A 34 25.06 -5.10 -16.15
CA GLN A 34 24.02 -5.33 -17.17
C GLN A 34 22.77 -6.03 -16.57
N GLY A 35 22.92 -6.63 -15.39
CA GLY A 35 21.86 -7.13 -14.50
C GLY A 35 20.78 -6.12 -14.10
N GLU A 36 21.13 -4.84 -13.99
CA GLU A 36 20.33 -3.81 -13.31
C GLU A 36 19.86 -2.69 -14.26
N THR A 37 19.74 -2.99 -15.55
CA THR A 37 19.27 -2.03 -16.57
C THR A 37 17.80 -1.68 -16.39
N TYR A 38 17.42 -0.45 -16.81
CA TYR A 38 16.02 0.03 -16.75
C TYR A 38 15.04 -0.94 -17.45
N SER A 39 15.43 -1.49 -18.60
CA SER A 39 14.67 -2.49 -19.35
C SER A 39 14.36 -3.74 -18.53
N ARG A 40 15.29 -4.19 -17.69
CA ARG A 40 15.16 -5.42 -16.90
C ARG A 40 14.50 -5.21 -15.54
N VAL A 41 14.64 -4.03 -14.93
CA VAL A 41 14.23 -3.81 -13.53
C VAL A 41 13.00 -2.92 -13.38
N CYS A 42 12.84 -1.94 -14.28
CA CYS A 42 11.86 -0.87 -14.10
C CYS A 42 10.74 -0.92 -15.14
N ALA A 43 11.07 -1.25 -16.38
CA ALA A 43 10.18 -1.05 -17.52
C ALA A 43 8.84 -1.78 -17.38
N GLY A 44 8.79 -3.01 -16.84
CA GLY A 44 7.54 -3.76 -16.70
C GLY A 44 6.44 -3.10 -15.86
N CYS A 45 6.79 -2.06 -15.10
CA CYS A 45 5.88 -1.27 -14.28
C CYS A 45 5.80 0.21 -14.66
N HIS A 46 6.80 0.73 -15.37
CA HIS A 46 6.93 2.16 -15.62
C HIS A 46 6.76 2.54 -17.09
N VAL A 47 6.30 1.62 -17.94
CA VAL A 47 5.95 1.91 -19.34
C VAL A 47 4.72 1.15 -19.79
N VAL A 48 4.15 1.60 -20.91
CA VAL A 48 3.09 0.92 -21.68
C VAL A 48 3.66 0.48 -23.04
N GLY A 49 3.12 -0.61 -23.59
CA GLY A 49 3.56 -1.14 -24.89
C GLY A 49 4.99 -1.71 -24.89
N LEU A 50 5.43 -2.24 -23.74
CA LEU A 50 6.78 -2.79 -23.58
C LEU A 50 7.07 -3.92 -24.56
N LYS A 51 8.16 -3.78 -25.31
CA LYS A 51 8.85 -4.88 -25.99
C LYS A 51 10.23 -5.04 -25.38
N VAL A 52 10.55 -6.24 -24.95
CA VAL A 52 11.85 -6.57 -24.36
C VAL A 52 12.30 -7.96 -24.81
N GLN A 53 13.56 -8.07 -25.19
CA GLN A 53 14.24 -9.35 -25.39
C GLN A 53 15.58 -9.33 -24.67
N VAL A 54 15.93 -10.49 -24.13
CA VAL A 54 17.19 -10.72 -23.43
C VAL A 54 17.85 -11.98 -23.96
N THR A 55 19.18 -12.06 -23.89
CA THR A 55 19.91 -13.30 -24.15
C THR A 55 19.54 -14.37 -23.12
N LYS A 56 19.79 -15.64 -23.47
CA LYS A 56 19.53 -16.81 -22.61
C LYS A 56 20.81 -17.35 -21.95
N ASP A 57 21.92 -16.63 -22.08
CA ASP A 57 23.18 -16.92 -21.41
C ASP A 57 23.17 -16.40 -19.96
N ALA A 58 24.27 -16.60 -19.24
CA ALA A 58 24.39 -16.23 -17.82
C ALA A 58 24.19 -14.72 -17.58
N ASP A 59 24.53 -13.88 -18.56
CA ASP A 59 24.54 -12.43 -18.42
C ASP A 59 23.17 -11.80 -18.71
N MET A 60 22.32 -12.48 -19.48
CA MET A 60 20.93 -12.09 -19.79
C MET A 60 20.83 -10.65 -20.32
N LEU A 61 21.68 -10.33 -21.29
CA LEU A 61 21.83 -9.03 -21.90
C LEU A 61 20.57 -8.61 -22.65
N THR A 62 20.15 -7.36 -22.50
CA THR A 62 19.02 -6.81 -23.28
C THR A 62 19.44 -6.65 -24.75
N THR A 63 18.76 -7.36 -25.66
CA THR A 63 19.00 -7.29 -27.11
C THR A 63 17.95 -6.48 -27.85
N GLU A 64 16.77 -6.32 -27.27
CA GLU A 64 15.71 -5.44 -27.77
C GLU A 64 15.04 -4.76 -26.59
N PHE A 65 14.78 -3.45 -26.73
CA PHE A 65 14.01 -2.68 -25.77
C PHE A 65 13.31 -1.51 -26.44
N SER A 66 11.99 -1.46 -26.36
CA SER A 66 11.17 -0.32 -26.79
C SER A 66 9.87 -0.24 -25.98
N TYR A 67 9.25 0.93 -25.95
CA TYR A 67 7.95 1.14 -25.33
C TYR A 67 7.20 2.24 -26.09
N LEU A 68 5.88 2.30 -25.91
CA LEU A 68 5.03 3.30 -26.57
C LEU A 68 4.90 4.58 -25.73
N GLU A 69 4.65 4.41 -24.42
CA GLU A 69 4.43 5.54 -23.52
C GLU A 69 5.18 5.32 -22.19
N PRO A 70 5.86 6.34 -21.64
CA PRO A 70 6.42 6.27 -20.31
C PRO A 70 5.31 6.42 -19.25
N GLY A 71 5.55 5.84 -18.08
CA GLY A 71 4.64 5.87 -16.95
C GLY A 71 3.65 4.70 -16.94
N VAL A 72 2.77 4.74 -15.94
CA VAL A 72 1.62 3.82 -15.82
C VAL A 72 0.46 4.43 -16.61
N GLY A 73 -0.07 3.69 -17.58
CA GLY A 73 -1.21 4.09 -18.39
C GLY A 73 -2.34 3.06 -18.36
N CYS A 74 -3.35 3.27 -19.21
CA CYS A 74 -4.57 2.46 -19.23
C CYS A 74 -4.28 0.96 -19.35
N GLU A 75 -3.34 0.60 -20.23
CA GLU A 75 -3.06 -0.80 -20.57
C GLU A 75 -2.38 -1.61 -19.45
N ASN A 76 -1.77 -0.96 -18.45
CA ASN A 76 -1.18 -1.68 -17.31
C ASN A 76 -2.25 -2.43 -16.48
N CYS A 77 -3.48 -1.93 -16.47
CA CYS A 77 -4.61 -2.50 -15.73
C CYS A 77 -5.69 -3.08 -16.64
N HIS A 78 -5.93 -2.42 -17.78
CA HIS A 78 -7.01 -2.76 -18.70
C HIS A 78 -6.57 -3.71 -19.84
N GLY A 79 -5.29 -4.08 -19.93
CA GLY A 79 -4.75 -4.91 -21.01
C GLY A 79 -4.53 -4.12 -22.31
N PRO A 80 -3.97 -4.76 -23.36
CA PRO A 80 -3.56 -4.07 -24.58
C PRO A 80 -4.76 -3.60 -25.42
N GLY A 81 -4.88 -2.28 -25.63
CA GLY A 81 -5.96 -1.67 -26.40
C GLY A 81 -5.89 -1.95 -27.89
N SER A 82 -4.68 -2.10 -28.44
CA SER A 82 -4.45 -2.47 -29.85
C SER A 82 -5.08 -3.83 -30.21
N GLU A 83 -5.05 -4.78 -29.29
CA GLU A 83 -5.68 -6.09 -29.48
C GLU A 83 -7.21 -6.05 -29.43
N HIS A 84 -7.77 -5.10 -28.69
CA HIS A 84 -9.21 -4.81 -28.70
C HIS A 84 -9.63 -4.12 -30.00
N ALA A 85 -8.91 -3.07 -30.41
CA ALA A 85 -9.21 -2.30 -31.62
C ALA A 85 -9.14 -3.15 -32.89
N SER A 86 -8.16 -4.06 -32.99
CA SER A 86 -8.01 -4.98 -34.12
C SER A 86 -9.10 -6.06 -34.20
N ASN A 87 -9.87 -6.29 -33.14
CA ASN A 87 -10.90 -7.34 -33.06
C ASN A 87 -12.14 -6.86 -32.28
N PRO A 88 -12.89 -5.87 -32.80
CA PRO A 88 -13.92 -5.14 -32.05
C PRO A 88 -15.10 -6.00 -31.58
N GLY A 89 -15.32 -7.19 -32.16
CA GLY A 89 -16.34 -8.15 -31.72
C GLY A 89 -16.01 -8.88 -30.40
N ARG A 90 -14.82 -8.67 -29.82
CA ARG A 90 -14.41 -9.29 -28.55
C ARG A 90 -14.23 -8.23 -27.46
N ALA A 91 -15.34 -7.83 -26.85
CA ALA A 91 -15.35 -7.03 -25.60
C ALA A 91 -14.51 -7.66 -24.45
N LYS A 92 -14.05 -8.91 -24.61
CA LYS A 92 -13.25 -9.68 -23.65
C LYS A 92 -11.74 -9.35 -23.65
N LYS A 93 -11.26 -8.45 -24.51
CA LYS A 93 -9.83 -8.07 -24.60
C LYS A 93 -9.44 -6.82 -23.83
N ILE A 94 -10.43 -6.08 -23.31
CA ILE A 94 -10.23 -5.02 -22.33
C ILE A 94 -10.68 -5.56 -20.97
N ILE A 95 -9.78 -5.52 -20.00
CA ILE A 95 -10.04 -5.93 -18.64
C ILE A 95 -10.77 -4.80 -17.91
N ILE A 96 -11.82 -5.14 -17.17
CA ILE A 96 -12.51 -4.22 -16.27
C ILE A 96 -12.23 -4.71 -14.85
N PRO A 97 -11.30 -4.08 -14.10
CA PRO A 97 -10.88 -4.59 -12.79
C PRO A 97 -12.03 -4.85 -11.81
N THR A 98 -13.09 -4.03 -11.83
CA THR A 98 -14.27 -4.20 -10.97
C THR A 98 -15.14 -5.40 -11.31
N ARG A 99 -14.87 -6.10 -12.43
CA ARG A 99 -15.53 -7.34 -12.83
C ARG A 99 -14.65 -8.58 -12.61
N LEU A 100 -13.44 -8.39 -12.09
CA LEU A 100 -12.54 -9.49 -11.77
C LEU A 100 -12.95 -10.16 -10.46
N THR A 101 -12.47 -11.39 -10.26
CA THR A 101 -12.47 -11.97 -8.91
C THR A 101 -11.56 -11.13 -8.00
N ALA A 102 -11.82 -11.13 -6.70
CA ALA A 102 -11.00 -10.37 -5.74
C ALA A 102 -9.51 -10.70 -5.87
N LYS A 103 -9.17 -11.99 -6.08
CA LYS A 103 -7.80 -12.44 -6.35
C LYS A 103 -7.21 -11.74 -7.59
N ALA A 104 -7.88 -11.82 -8.74
CA ALA A 104 -7.38 -11.25 -9.98
C ALA A 104 -7.29 -9.71 -9.93
N GLU A 105 -8.20 -9.05 -9.21
CA GLU A 105 -8.09 -7.60 -8.98
C GLU A 105 -6.85 -7.26 -8.13
N ARG A 106 -6.59 -7.99 -7.04
CA ARG A 106 -5.36 -7.78 -6.26
C ARG A 106 -4.11 -8.03 -7.08
N GLU A 107 -4.11 -9.06 -7.92
CA GLU A 107 -2.99 -9.36 -8.82
C GLU A 107 -2.75 -8.28 -9.88
N THR A 108 -3.79 -7.50 -10.24
CA THR A 108 -3.64 -6.31 -11.11
C THR A 108 -2.69 -5.30 -10.50
N CYS A 109 -2.70 -5.12 -9.17
CA CYS A 109 -1.77 -4.24 -8.47
C CYS A 109 -0.45 -4.94 -8.15
N ALA A 110 -0.51 -6.23 -7.80
CA ALA A 110 0.65 -7.03 -7.43
C ALA A 110 1.68 -7.20 -8.56
N ARG A 111 1.28 -6.98 -9.82
CA ARG A 111 2.25 -6.92 -10.93
C ARG A 111 3.41 -5.95 -10.67
N CYS A 112 3.16 -4.89 -9.91
CA CYS A 112 4.14 -3.85 -9.56
C CYS A 112 4.33 -3.66 -8.08
N HIS A 113 3.28 -3.87 -7.29
CA HIS A 113 3.28 -3.77 -5.83
C HIS A 113 3.24 -5.15 -5.17
N GLY A 114 3.80 -6.18 -5.82
CA GLY A 114 3.78 -7.56 -5.32
C GLY A 114 4.95 -7.88 -4.41
N LEU A 115 6.15 -7.98 -4.99
CA LEU A 115 7.36 -8.41 -4.31
C LEU A 115 8.46 -7.36 -4.44
N ALA A 116 9.41 -7.39 -3.51
CA ALA A 116 10.57 -6.51 -3.54
C ALA A 116 11.53 -6.86 -4.67
N LEU A 117 11.79 -8.16 -4.83
CA LEU A 117 12.71 -8.70 -5.83
C LEU A 117 11.99 -9.76 -6.66
N PRO A 118 10.95 -9.39 -7.44
CA PRO A 118 10.26 -10.34 -8.29
C PRO A 118 11.21 -10.85 -9.37
N THR A 119 10.91 -12.02 -9.93
CA THR A 119 11.66 -12.64 -11.02
C THR A 119 10.70 -13.11 -12.10
N SER A 120 11.05 -12.87 -13.36
CA SER A 120 10.27 -13.37 -14.51
C SER A 120 10.31 -14.89 -14.58
N ALA A 121 9.21 -15.49 -15.03
CA ALA A 121 9.13 -16.93 -15.26
C ALA A 121 9.94 -17.36 -16.49
N SER A 122 9.88 -16.59 -17.58
CA SER A 122 10.61 -16.87 -18.81
C SER A 122 10.95 -15.58 -19.57
N PRO A 123 12.22 -15.31 -19.92
CA PRO A 123 13.40 -16.07 -19.54
C PRO A 123 13.59 -16.05 -18.02
N LYS A 124 13.94 -17.19 -17.44
CA LYS A 124 13.91 -17.39 -15.99
C LYS A 124 14.82 -16.38 -15.28
N SER A 125 14.25 -15.62 -14.34
CA SER A 125 14.94 -14.64 -13.49
C SER A 125 15.59 -13.46 -14.23
N ALA A 126 15.37 -13.31 -15.53
CA ALA A 126 16.03 -12.29 -16.33
C ALA A 126 15.48 -10.87 -16.09
N LEU A 127 14.19 -10.76 -15.79
CA LEU A 127 13.49 -9.50 -15.55
C LEU A 127 12.99 -9.45 -14.10
N LYS A 128 12.97 -8.26 -13.50
CA LYS A 128 12.47 -8.01 -12.14
C LYS A 128 11.04 -7.47 -12.15
N TYR A 129 10.19 -8.13 -12.93
CA TYR A 129 8.76 -7.89 -13.04
C TYR A 129 8.07 -9.10 -13.71
N PRO A 130 6.73 -9.23 -13.64
CA PRO A 130 6.01 -10.34 -14.26
C PRO A 130 6.20 -10.36 -15.78
N TRP A 131 6.82 -11.43 -16.27
CA TRP A 131 7.02 -11.64 -17.69
C TRP A 131 7.18 -13.13 -18.01
N ASN A 132 6.63 -13.56 -19.13
CA ASN A 132 6.76 -14.93 -19.59
C ASN A 132 6.75 -15.03 -21.12
N ASP A 133 7.91 -15.33 -21.70
CA ASP A 133 8.10 -15.53 -23.14
C ASP A 133 7.19 -16.61 -23.75
N ASN A 134 6.72 -17.58 -22.96
CA ASN A 134 5.78 -18.60 -23.44
C ASN A 134 4.40 -18.01 -23.79
N TYR A 135 4.16 -16.76 -23.43
CA TYR A 135 2.94 -16.00 -23.71
C TYR A 135 3.16 -14.88 -24.75
N LYS A 136 4.31 -14.83 -25.44
CA LYS A 136 4.64 -13.81 -26.47
C LYS A 136 3.62 -13.73 -27.61
N ASN A 137 2.99 -14.84 -27.98
CA ASN A 137 1.99 -14.91 -29.05
C ASN A 137 0.54 -14.95 -28.51
N LYS A 138 0.33 -14.55 -27.26
CA LYS A 138 -0.99 -14.50 -26.60
C LYS A 138 -1.31 -13.06 -26.19
N LEU A 139 -2.53 -12.84 -25.68
CA LEU A 139 -2.98 -11.54 -25.20
C LEU A 139 -1.94 -10.96 -24.22
N GLY A 140 -1.45 -9.76 -24.49
CA GLY A 140 -0.44 -9.09 -23.66
C GLY A 140 1.02 -9.33 -24.08
N ASN A 141 1.28 -10.14 -25.12
CA ASN A 141 2.58 -10.31 -25.76
C ASN A 141 3.74 -10.64 -24.80
N GLY A 142 3.52 -11.56 -23.86
CA GLY A 142 4.49 -11.97 -22.84
C GLY A 142 4.38 -11.21 -21.52
N ASN A 143 3.62 -10.10 -21.49
CA ASN A 143 3.28 -9.39 -20.27
C ASN A 143 2.10 -10.07 -19.55
N PHE A 144 2.06 -9.91 -18.23
CA PHE A 144 0.94 -10.36 -17.42
C PHE A 144 -0.32 -9.56 -17.72
N VAL A 145 -1.45 -10.25 -17.86
CA VAL A 145 -2.79 -9.68 -18.08
C VAL A 145 -3.73 -10.19 -16.97
N PRO A 146 -4.23 -9.30 -16.10
CA PRO A 146 -5.02 -9.71 -14.94
C PRO A 146 -6.36 -10.31 -15.34
N GLY A 147 -6.79 -11.35 -14.61
CA GLY A 147 -8.05 -12.06 -14.86
C GLY A 147 -8.04 -12.98 -16.08
N VAL A 148 -6.96 -12.97 -16.87
CA VAL A 148 -6.74 -13.88 -18.01
C VAL A 148 -5.71 -14.93 -17.66
N TYR A 149 -4.66 -14.54 -16.94
CA TYR A 149 -3.61 -15.43 -16.48
C TYR A 149 -3.44 -15.37 -14.96
N GLU A 150 -2.77 -16.38 -14.42
CA GLU A 150 -2.34 -16.42 -13.02
C GLU A 150 -1.01 -15.67 -12.87
N LEU A 151 -0.91 -14.76 -11.89
CA LEU A 151 0.32 -13.98 -11.71
C LEU A 151 1.55 -14.86 -11.43
N ALA A 152 1.35 -15.99 -10.76
CA ALA A 152 2.41 -16.96 -10.47
C ALA A 152 3.06 -17.55 -11.73
N ASP A 153 2.36 -17.58 -12.87
CA ASP A 153 2.92 -18.03 -14.15
C ASP A 153 3.90 -17.03 -14.77
N PHE A 154 3.88 -15.77 -14.31
CA PHE A 154 4.72 -14.68 -14.79
C PHE A 154 5.75 -14.24 -13.74
N MET A 155 5.42 -14.45 -12.47
CA MET A 155 6.22 -14.13 -11.29
C MET A 155 6.23 -15.34 -10.34
N PRO A 156 7.11 -16.34 -10.52
CA PRO A 156 7.05 -17.61 -9.79
C PRO A 156 7.12 -17.46 -8.26
N GLY A 157 7.85 -16.45 -7.78
CA GLY A 157 7.97 -16.14 -6.36
C GLY A 157 6.67 -15.66 -5.69
N TRP A 158 5.62 -15.37 -6.46
CA TRP A 158 4.33 -14.94 -5.93
C TRP A 158 3.65 -16.02 -5.08
N LYS A 159 3.88 -17.31 -5.36
CA LYS A 159 3.21 -18.41 -4.68
C LYS A 159 3.85 -18.79 -3.34
N ASP A 160 5.18 -18.67 -3.24
CA ASP A 160 5.97 -19.11 -2.08
C ASP A 160 6.60 -17.94 -1.30
N GLY A 161 6.39 -16.71 -1.76
CA GLY A 161 6.97 -15.50 -1.17
C GLY A 161 8.45 -15.33 -1.49
N ASN A 162 9.01 -16.08 -2.43
CA ASN A 162 10.39 -15.87 -2.84
C ASN A 162 10.54 -14.49 -3.51
N GLY A 163 11.33 -13.61 -2.90
CA GLY A 163 11.42 -12.19 -3.28
C GLY A 163 10.64 -11.25 -2.34
N PHE A 164 9.92 -11.78 -1.35
CA PHE A 164 9.38 -11.03 -0.22
C PHE A 164 10.47 -10.87 0.85
N THR A 165 10.82 -9.62 1.15
CA THR A 165 11.75 -9.22 2.20
C THR A 165 10.95 -8.67 3.36
N SER A 166 10.88 -9.44 4.45
CA SER A 166 10.06 -9.12 5.61
C SER A 166 10.86 -9.02 6.91
N TRP A 167 10.22 -8.45 7.91
CA TRP A 167 10.72 -8.36 9.28
C TRP A 167 10.47 -9.64 10.07
N ASP A 168 9.28 -10.21 9.93
CA ASP A 168 8.73 -11.30 10.73
C ASP A 168 8.00 -12.36 9.91
N GLY A 169 8.19 -12.36 8.59
CA GLY A 169 7.43 -13.20 7.66
C GLY A 169 6.13 -12.55 7.17
N LYS A 170 5.70 -11.41 7.72
CA LYS A 170 4.42 -10.77 7.42
C LYS A 170 4.55 -9.31 6.98
N HIS A 171 5.37 -8.54 7.69
CA HIS A 171 5.57 -7.11 7.47
C HIS A 171 6.74 -6.87 6.53
N GLY A 172 6.50 -6.17 5.43
CA GLY A 172 7.49 -5.82 4.44
C GLY A 172 8.55 -4.86 4.99
N ARG A 173 9.80 -5.12 4.63
CA ARG A 173 10.98 -4.32 4.98
C ARG A 173 11.54 -3.54 3.78
N HIS A 174 10.94 -3.69 2.61
CA HIS A 174 11.45 -3.20 1.34
C HIS A 174 10.31 -2.73 0.44
N HIS A 175 10.66 -2.11 -0.70
CA HIS A 175 9.72 -1.50 -1.62
C HIS A 175 8.88 -2.50 -2.39
N LYS A 176 7.72 -2.06 -2.90
CA LYS A 176 6.84 -2.79 -3.82
C LYS A 176 6.23 -4.09 -3.25
N GLN A 177 6.01 -4.17 -1.94
CA GLN A 177 5.53 -5.39 -1.28
C GLN A 177 4.09 -5.32 -0.78
N GLN A 178 3.38 -4.25 -1.10
CA GLN A 178 2.08 -3.91 -0.51
C GLN A 178 1.04 -5.01 -0.74
N SER A 179 1.01 -5.62 -1.93
CA SER A 179 0.03 -6.66 -2.25
C SER A 179 0.35 -7.96 -1.53
N TYR A 180 1.62 -8.35 -1.42
CA TYR A 180 2.00 -9.56 -0.69
C TYR A 180 1.80 -9.40 0.83
N GLU A 181 2.08 -8.21 1.39
CA GLU A 181 1.68 -7.88 2.77
C GLU A 181 0.16 -7.96 2.96
N PHE A 182 -0.61 -7.44 2.00
CA PHE A 182 -2.06 -7.46 2.06
C PHE A 182 -2.64 -8.87 2.06
N GLU A 183 -2.02 -9.84 1.36
CA GLU A 183 -2.42 -11.26 1.43
C GLU A 183 -2.31 -11.85 2.85
N HIS A 184 -1.48 -11.26 3.73
CA HIS A 184 -1.41 -11.63 5.15
C HIS A 184 -2.40 -10.85 6.04
N SER A 185 -3.19 -9.96 5.46
CA SER A 185 -4.23 -9.20 6.15
C SER A 185 -5.52 -10.00 6.27
N VAL A 186 -6.26 -9.77 7.35
CA VAL A 186 -7.65 -10.24 7.46
C VAL A 186 -8.55 -9.65 6.36
N HIS A 187 -8.21 -8.48 5.80
CA HIS A 187 -8.96 -7.88 4.70
C HIS A 187 -8.92 -8.74 3.43
N ALA A 188 -7.79 -9.37 3.13
CA ALA A 188 -7.68 -10.22 1.96
C ALA A 188 -8.51 -11.50 2.07
N ASN A 189 -8.67 -12.03 3.28
CA ASN A 189 -9.38 -13.29 3.52
C ASN A 189 -10.21 -13.26 4.81
N ASN A 190 -11.42 -12.69 4.74
CA ASN A 190 -12.42 -12.73 5.81
C ASN A 190 -13.75 -13.36 5.30
N PRO A 191 -14.68 -13.75 6.20
CA PRO A 191 -15.92 -14.42 5.81
C PRO A 191 -17.01 -13.48 5.26
N VAL A 192 -16.82 -12.16 5.30
CA VAL A 192 -17.87 -11.18 4.95
C VAL A 192 -17.69 -10.66 3.52
N GLU A 193 -16.51 -10.12 3.22
CA GLU A 193 -16.20 -9.49 1.94
C GLU A 193 -14.72 -9.68 1.61
N LYS A 194 -14.41 -10.28 0.46
CA LYS A 194 -13.02 -10.39 0.00
C LYS A 194 -12.56 -9.03 -0.52
N VAL A 195 -11.90 -8.26 0.35
CA VAL A 195 -11.47 -6.88 0.05
C VAL A 195 -10.35 -6.89 -0.99
N THR A 196 -10.34 -5.84 -1.81
CA THR A 196 -9.38 -5.61 -2.89
C THR A 196 -8.71 -4.25 -2.74
N CYS A 197 -7.69 -3.98 -3.55
CA CYS A 197 -6.97 -2.70 -3.53
C CYS A 197 -7.91 -1.53 -3.82
N THR A 198 -8.82 -1.68 -4.80
CA THR A 198 -9.76 -0.61 -5.16
C THR A 198 -10.91 -0.42 -4.18
N SER A 199 -11.00 -1.28 -3.15
CA SER A 199 -11.89 -1.04 -2.02
C SER A 199 -11.44 0.17 -1.19
N CYS A 200 -10.13 0.47 -1.16
CA CYS A 200 -9.56 1.60 -0.42
C CYS A 200 -8.91 2.65 -1.33
N HIS A 201 -8.46 2.25 -2.52
CA HIS A 201 -7.73 3.10 -3.45
C HIS A 201 -8.48 3.36 -4.74
N SER A 202 -8.15 4.45 -5.43
CA SER A 202 -8.56 4.69 -6.81
C SER A 202 -7.43 5.30 -7.60
N VAL A 203 -7.18 4.73 -8.78
CA VAL A 203 -6.29 5.29 -9.79
C VAL A 203 -6.99 6.30 -10.71
N HIS A 204 -8.33 6.40 -10.61
CA HIS A 204 -9.16 7.32 -11.40
C HIS A 204 -9.61 8.54 -10.60
N SER A 205 -9.05 8.76 -9.40
CA SER A 205 -9.45 9.85 -8.50
C SER A 205 -8.24 10.54 -7.90
N LEU A 206 -8.29 11.88 -7.87
CA LEU A 206 -7.29 12.69 -7.17
C LEU A 206 -7.40 12.58 -5.65
N TYR A 207 -8.52 12.08 -5.12
CA TYR A 207 -8.70 11.82 -3.69
C TYR A 207 -8.01 10.55 -3.20
N GLN A 208 -7.41 9.78 -4.12
CA GLN A 208 -6.74 8.49 -3.90
C GLN A 208 -7.64 7.38 -3.36
N GLY A 209 -8.83 7.69 -2.85
CA GLY A 209 -9.86 6.72 -2.48
C GLY A 209 -10.92 6.53 -3.58
N PRO A 210 -11.81 5.54 -3.43
CA PRO A 210 -12.82 5.18 -4.41
C PRO A 210 -13.71 6.36 -4.81
N THR A 211 -13.95 6.48 -6.11
CA THR A 211 -14.93 7.42 -6.67
C THR A 211 -16.34 7.03 -6.24
N HIS A 212 -16.62 5.72 -6.18
CA HIS A 212 -17.84 5.12 -5.65
C HIS A 212 -17.47 4.06 -4.63
N ALA A 213 -17.85 4.27 -3.39
CA ALA A 213 -17.62 3.36 -2.29
C ALA A 213 -18.97 2.83 -1.82
N LEU A 214 -19.35 1.64 -2.27
CA LEU A 214 -20.62 1.03 -1.90
C LEU A 214 -20.57 0.38 -0.52
N SER A 215 -21.67 0.46 0.22
CA SER A 215 -21.87 -0.29 1.46
C SER A 215 -23.34 -0.60 1.67
N VAL A 216 -23.63 -1.69 2.39
CA VAL A 216 -25.00 -2.11 2.69
C VAL A 216 -25.16 -2.27 4.20
N ASP A 217 -26.21 -1.66 4.78
CA ASP A 217 -26.53 -1.85 6.19
C ASP A 217 -27.32 -3.16 6.43
N SER A 218 -27.59 -3.47 7.70
CA SER A 218 -28.37 -4.66 8.09
C SER A 218 -29.80 -4.68 7.56
N SER A 219 -30.34 -3.51 7.20
CA SER A 219 -31.69 -3.33 6.67
C SER A 219 -31.73 -3.45 5.14
N GLY A 220 -30.58 -3.66 4.49
CA GLY A 220 -30.45 -3.74 3.04
C GLY A 220 -30.33 -2.38 2.34
N ASN A 221 -30.22 -1.28 3.08
CA ASN A 221 -30.02 0.04 2.49
C ASN A 221 -28.62 0.14 1.88
N LYS A 222 -28.55 0.64 0.65
CA LYS A 222 -27.33 0.79 -0.13
C LYS A 222 -26.85 2.23 -0.05
N TYR A 223 -25.65 2.41 0.47
CA TYR A 223 -24.94 3.67 0.56
C TYR A 223 -23.89 3.73 -0.54
N ASP A 224 -23.92 4.78 -1.36
CA ASP A 224 -22.85 5.12 -2.30
C ASP A 224 -22.11 6.36 -1.78
N TYR A 225 -20.98 6.13 -1.11
CA TYR A 225 -20.09 7.19 -0.67
C TYR A 225 -19.25 7.64 -1.86
N GLN A 226 -19.45 8.86 -2.35
CA GLN A 226 -18.74 9.36 -3.51
C GLN A 226 -17.47 10.13 -3.13
N GLY A 227 -16.44 10.05 -3.97
CA GLY A 227 -15.23 10.85 -3.84
C GLY A 227 -14.48 10.68 -2.52
N THR A 228 -14.53 9.48 -1.94
CA THR A 228 -13.93 9.24 -0.61
C THR A 228 -12.43 9.54 -0.62
N LYS A 229 -11.98 10.32 0.37
CA LYS A 229 -10.56 10.62 0.55
C LYS A 229 -9.89 9.49 1.31
N PHE A 230 -8.81 8.95 0.76
CA PHE A 230 -8.05 7.86 1.41
C PHE A 230 -7.60 8.22 2.82
N LYS A 231 -7.29 9.51 3.07
CA LYS A 231 -6.71 9.95 4.34
C LYS A 231 -7.70 10.14 5.50
N ASN A 232 -8.99 9.89 5.33
CA ASN A 232 -9.99 10.04 6.39
C ASN A 232 -10.58 8.70 6.85
N ASN A 233 -11.44 8.73 7.88
CA ASN A 233 -12.01 7.51 8.45
C ASN A 233 -13.22 6.96 7.67
N THR A 234 -13.78 7.71 6.71
CA THR A 234 -14.95 7.27 5.92
C THR A 234 -14.66 5.95 5.22
N ILE A 235 -13.47 5.81 4.62
CA ILE A 235 -13.10 4.61 3.85
C ILE A 235 -13.08 3.33 4.69
N CYS A 236 -12.72 3.44 5.97
CA CYS A 236 -12.71 2.32 6.91
C CYS A 236 -14.11 2.11 7.51
N LEU A 237 -14.71 3.19 8.02
CA LEU A 237 -15.99 3.13 8.72
C LEU A 237 -17.16 2.76 7.82
N ARG A 238 -17.08 2.95 6.49
CA ARG A 238 -18.11 2.42 5.59
C ARG A 238 -18.34 0.93 5.78
N CYS A 239 -17.30 0.14 6.07
CA CYS A 239 -17.42 -1.31 6.32
C CYS A 239 -17.49 -1.60 7.83
N HIS A 240 -16.72 -0.89 8.64
CA HIS A 240 -16.59 -1.21 10.07
C HIS A 240 -17.69 -0.61 10.96
N ALA A 241 -18.37 0.46 10.54
CA ALA A 241 -19.50 1.01 11.27
C ALA A 241 -20.61 -0.04 11.44
N SER A 242 -21.29 0.03 12.58
CA SER A 242 -22.37 -0.88 12.98
C SER A 242 -21.90 -2.30 13.28
N THR A 243 -20.58 -2.54 13.37
CA THR A 243 -20.00 -3.86 13.69
C THR A 243 -19.00 -3.77 14.85
N GLY A 244 -18.93 -4.83 15.65
CA GLY A 244 -17.94 -4.98 16.71
C GLY A 244 -17.85 -3.76 17.64
N GLN A 245 -16.66 -3.18 17.75
CA GLN A 245 -16.41 -2.01 18.61
C GLN A 245 -16.97 -0.69 18.07
N PHE A 246 -17.38 -0.66 16.81
CA PHE A 246 -18.00 0.51 16.17
C PHE A 246 -19.51 0.29 15.97
N SER A 247 -20.12 -0.61 16.74
CA SER A 247 -21.58 -0.82 16.73
C SER A 247 -22.38 0.45 17.08
N GLY A 248 -21.76 1.39 17.82
CA GLY A 248 -22.34 2.69 18.09
C GLY A 248 -22.43 3.61 16.88
N ILE A 249 -21.69 3.37 15.80
CA ILE A 249 -21.67 4.22 14.59
C ILE A 249 -22.60 3.61 13.53
N THR A 250 -23.53 4.40 12.97
CA THR A 250 -24.37 3.99 11.84
C THR A 250 -23.74 4.36 10.50
N LYS A 251 -24.23 3.80 9.40
CA LYS A 251 -23.81 4.23 8.05
C LYS A 251 -24.24 5.66 7.72
N ASP A 252 -25.34 6.14 8.29
CA ASP A 252 -25.75 7.56 8.22
C ASP A 252 -24.75 8.47 8.94
N ASP A 253 -24.23 8.07 10.11
CA ASP A 253 -23.18 8.84 10.80
C ASP A 253 -21.92 8.97 9.91
N VAL A 254 -21.57 7.89 9.20
CA VAL A 254 -20.46 7.89 8.23
C VAL A 254 -20.77 8.79 7.03
N ALA A 255 -22.03 8.83 6.58
CA ALA A 255 -22.46 9.70 5.48
C ALA A 255 -22.36 11.18 5.85
N ALA A 256 -22.73 11.53 7.08
CA ALA A 256 -22.56 12.86 7.64
C ALA A 256 -21.09 13.30 7.71
N ILE A 257 -20.19 12.39 8.11
CA ILE A 257 -18.75 12.66 8.09
C ILE A 257 -18.23 12.84 6.67
N ASN A 258 -18.71 12.03 5.72
CA ASN A 258 -18.32 12.19 4.31
C ASN A 258 -18.71 13.60 3.82
N ALA A 259 -19.93 14.05 4.14
CA ALA A 259 -20.40 15.40 3.82
C ALA A 259 -19.53 16.47 4.48
N ALA A 260 -19.12 16.28 5.72
CA ALA A 260 -18.20 17.19 6.42
C ALA A 260 -16.81 17.30 5.74
N TYR A 261 -16.37 16.29 4.98
CA TYR A 261 -15.17 16.36 4.14
C TYR A 261 -15.40 17.00 2.75
N GLY A 262 -16.61 17.49 2.50
CA GLY A 262 -17.02 18.05 1.23
C GLY A 262 -17.46 16.99 0.21
N GLN A 263 -17.87 15.79 0.64
CA GLN A 263 -18.18 14.67 -0.24
C GLN A 263 -19.60 14.12 -0.02
N ASN A 264 -20.30 13.80 -1.11
CA ASN A 264 -21.69 13.37 -1.04
C ASN A 264 -21.83 11.86 -0.79
N THR A 265 -22.95 11.48 -0.19
CA THR A 265 -23.36 10.08 -0.04
C THR A 265 -24.80 9.93 -0.50
N TYR A 266 -25.10 8.92 -1.31
CA TYR A 266 -26.45 8.68 -1.84
C TYR A 266 -27.02 7.38 -1.30
N LEU A 267 -28.29 7.41 -0.92
CA LEU A 267 -29.02 6.27 -0.37
C LEU A 267 -29.91 5.64 -1.43
N ASN A 268 -29.82 4.32 -1.62
CA ASN A 268 -30.71 3.53 -2.48
C ASN A 268 -30.89 4.10 -3.90
N GLY A 269 -29.85 4.72 -4.46
CA GLY A 269 -29.89 5.33 -5.80
C GLY A 269 -30.64 6.67 -5.87
N SER A 270 -30.92 7.31 -4.73
CA SER A 270 -31.48 8.66 -4.67
C SER A 270 -30.67 9.65 -5.51
N SER A 271 -31.35 10.60 -6.16
CA SER A 271 -30.74 11.71 -6.89
C SER A 271 -30.23 12.83 -5.98
N LYS A 272 -30.67 12.85 -4.71
CA LYS A 272 -30.22 13.80 -3.68
C LYS A 272 -29.35 13.08 -2.66
N PRO A 273 -28.27 13.73 -2.18
CA PRO A 273 -27.44 13.16 -1.14
C PRO A 273 -28.21 13.11 0.20
N ILE A 274 -27.79 12.22 1.10
CA ILE A 274 -28.33 12.12 2.47
C ILE A 274 -28.09 13.43 3.23
N TYR A 275 -26.89 13.99 3.05
CA TYR A 275 -26.48 15.29 3.53
C TYR A 275 -25.83 16.08 2.40
N ASP A 276 -26.23 17.32 2.18
CA ASP A 276 -25.56 18.22 1.23
C ASP A 276 -24.22 18.66 1.83
N SER A 277 -23.12 18.25 1.18
CA SER A 277 -21.75 18.61 1.58
C SER A 277 -21.44 20.11 1.55
N LYS A 278 -22.32 20.93 0.95
CA LYS A 278 -22.22 22.39 0.91
C LYS A 278 -23.36 23.09 1.65
N THR A 279 -24.10 22.34 2.48
CA THR A 279 -25.26 22.88 3.18
C THR A 279 -24.92 24.09 4.06
N THR A 280 -25.75 25.11 3.94
CA THR A 280 -25.77 26.27 4.85
C THR A 280 -26.96 26.21 5.82
N ASP A 281 -27.78 25.15 5.75
CA ASP A 281 -28.90 24.95 6.66
C ASP A 281 -28.39 24.61 8.08
N PRO A 282 -28.68 25.45 9.09
CA PRO A 282 -28.25 25.21 10.48
C PRO A 282 -28.70 23.86 11.05
N ILE A 283 -29.87 23.35 10.64
CA ILE A 283 -30.39 22.08 11.15
C ILE A 283 -29.56 20.91 10.61
N GLU A 284 -29.22 20.96 9.32
CA GLU A 284 -28.39 19.94 8.69
C GLU A 284 -26.95 19.98 9.20
N GLN A 285 -26.37 21.17 9.36
CA GLN A 285 -25.07 21.36 10.00
C GLN A 285 -25.03 20.79 11.43
N LEU A 286 -26.10 20.99 12.21
CA LEU A 286 -26.21 20.42 13.55
C LEU A 286 -26.20 18.88 13.53
N LYS A 287 -26.90 18.26 12.57
CA LYS A 287 -26.89 16.80 12.39
C LYS A 287 -25.48 16.29 12.04
N ILE A 288 -24.80 16.97 11.11
CA ILE A 288 -23.43 16.65 10.72
C ILE A 288 -22.48 16.74 11.93
N ASN A 289 -22.55 17.84 12.68
CA ASN A 289 -21.73 18.04 13.88
C ASN A 289 -21.99 16.98 14.96
N THR A 290 -23.26 16.61 15.16
CA THR A 290 -23.65 15.57 16.12
C THR A 290 -23.05 14.21 15.72
N ALA A 291 -23.15 13.84 14.45
CA ALA A 291 -22.55 12.59 13.94
C ALA A 291 -21.02 12.60 14.06
N MET A 292 -20.36 13.73 13.76
CA MET A 292 -18.91 13.86 13.94
C MET A 292 -18.48 13.66 15.39
N ASN A 293 -19.20 14.27 16.34
CA ASN A 293 -18.93 14.09 17.78
C ASN A 293 -19.14 12.65 18.23
N LYS A 294 -20.18 12.00 17.71
CA LYS A 294 -20.47 10.59 18.00
C LYS A 294 -19.36 9.66 17.50
N VAL A 295 -18.87 9.86 16.27
CA VAL A 295 -17.74 9.09 15.74
C VAL A 295 -16.45 9.41 16.47
N ALA A 296 -16.21 10.69 16.81
CA ALA A 296 -15.08 11.07 17.64
C ALA A 296 -15.06 10.28 18.95
N HIS A 297 -16.20 10.23 19.64
CA HIS A 297 -16.38 9.50 20.88
C HIS A 297 -16.12 7.99 20.72
N GLU A 298 -16.75 7.34 19.73
CA GLU A 298 -16.57 5.89 19.54
C GLU A 298 -15.15 5.52 19.11
N VAL A 299 -14.46 6.36 18.33
CA VAL A 299 -13.04 6.18 18.00
C VAL A 299 -12.15 6.33 19.23
N VAL A 300 -12.39 7.34 20.08
CA VAL A 300 -11.65 7.51 21.35
C VAL A 300 -11.89 6.31 22.28
N LYS A 301 -13.13 5.85 22.39
CA LYS A 301 -13.49 4.65 23.14
C LYS A 301 -12.78 3.41 22.61
N HIS A 302 -12.74 3.21 21.28
CA HIS A 302 -11.97 2.14 20.65
C HIS A 302 -10.48 2.22 21.02
N MET A 303 -9.86 3.40 20.87
CA MET A 303 -8.46 3.64 21.22
C MET A 303 -8.17 3.32 22.68
N ASN A 304 -9.03 3.74 23.60
CA ASN A 304 -8.87 3.43 25.03
C ASN A 304 -9.02 1.94 25.32
N ASN A 305 -10.00 1.29 24.71
CA ASN A 305 -10.24 -0.14 24.92
C ASN A 305 -9.15 -1.05 24.34
N LYS A 306 -8.50 -0.65 23.24
CA LYS A 306 -7.51 -1.48 22.53
C LYS A 306 -6.06 -1.11 22.84
N ALA A 307 -5.78 0.17 23.05
CA ALA A 307 -4.42 0.66 23.21
C ALA A 307 -4.18 1.36 24.55
N GLY A 308 -5.20 1.50 25.41
CA GLY A 308 -5.03 2.11 26.73
C GLY A 308 -4.59 3.58 26.66
N MET A 309 -5.03 4.31 25.63
CA MET A 309 -4.56 5.67 25.33
C MET A 309 -4.85 6.70 26.45
N GLY A 310 -5.80 6.41 27.34
CA GLY A 310 -6.13 7.22 28.52
C GLY A 310 -7.12 8.34 28.24
N LEU A 311 -7.54 9.04 29.31
CA LEU A 311 -8.61 10.03 29.26
C LEU A 311 -8.25 11.33 28.52
N ALA A 312 -6.96 11.60 28.31
CA ALA A 312 -6.47 12.81 27.65
C ALA A 312 -6.42 12.70 26.11
N VAL A 313 -6.77 11.53 25.53
CA VAL A 313 -6.76 11.36 24.08
C VAL A 313 -8.02 11.97 23.46
N GLY A 314 -7.82 12.93 22.57
CA GLY A 314 -8.88 13.50 21.75
C GLY A 314 -8.77 13.04 20.30
N TYR A 315 -9.90 12.98 19.61
CA TYR A 315 -9.95 12.83 18.16
C TYR A 315 -10.98 13.79 17.59
N THR A 316 -10.58 14.53 16.56
CA THR A 316 -11.48 15.42 15.80
C THR A 316 -11.42 14.99 14.34
N PRO A 317 -12.53 14.52 13.74
CA PRO A 317 -12.52 13.99 12.39
C PRO A 317 -11.93 14.94 11.35
N LEU A 318 -12.13 16.25 11.44
CA LEU A 318 -11.63 17.18 10.40
C LEU A 318 -10.23 17.74 10.70
N ASP A 319 -9.64 17.42 11.85
CA ASP A 319 -8.35 17.97 12.25
C ASP A 319 -7.18 17.14 11.70
N ASP A 320 -6.66 17.53 10.53
CA ASP A 320 -5.51 16.88 9.92
C ASP A 320 -4.19 17.21 10.62
N SER A 321 -4.14 18.23 11.50
CA SER A 321 -2.96 18.53 12.31
C SER A 321 -2.74 17.51 13.43
N ARG A 322 -3.81 16.79 13.82
CA ARG A 322 -3.79 15.76 14.88
C ARG A 322 -4.33 14.43 14.35
N PRO A 323 -3.53 13.63 13.65
CA PRO A 323 -3.98 12.40 13.02
C PRO A 323 -4.19 11.23 14.00
N ILE A 324 -4.11 11.46 15.31
CA ILE A 324 -4.41 10.46 16.35
C ILE A 324 -5.90 10.12 16.25
N GLY A 325 -6.25 8.83 16.14
CA GLY A 325 -7.62 8.38 15.87
C GLY A 325 -7.96 8.18 14.38
N ARG A 326 -7.07 8.57 13.45
CA ARG A 326 -7.16 8.09 12.07
C ARG A 326 -6.83 6.60 12.03
N CYS A 327 -7.69 5.78 11.43
CA CYS A 327 -7.49 4.33 11.39
C CYS A 327 -6.11 3.96 10.82
N GLN A 328 -5.75 4.55 9.67
CA GLN A 328 -4.46 4.36 9.00
C GLN A 328 -3.24 4.77 9.84
N THR A 329 -3.37 5.72 10.78
CA THR A 329 -2.23 6.15 11.61
C THR A 329 -1.74 5.03 12.51
N CYS A 330 -2.65 4.18 13.00
CA CYS A 330 -2.32 3.08 13.91
C CYS A 330 -2.22 1.73 13.18
N HIS A 331 -3.14 1.48 12.24
CA HIS A 331 -3.30 0.19 11.56
C HIS A 331 -2.48 0.03 10.29
N MET A 332 -1.79 1.09 9.86
CA MET A 332 -0.94 1.05 8.67
C MET A 332 0.40 1.76 8.97
N PRO A 333 1.20 1.22 9.92
CA PRO A 333 2.51 1.79 10.27
C PRO A 333 3.48 1.69 9.09
N LYS A 334 4.47 2.60 9.01
CA LYS A 334 5.47 2.58 7.94
C LYS A 334 6.63 1.64 8.26
N THR A 335 6.59 0.43 7.72
CA THR A 335 7.55 -0.64 7.97
C THR A 335 8.56 -0.85 6.84
N GLY A 336 8.18 -0.55 5.60
CA GLY A 336 9.01 -0.77 4.42
C GLY A 336 9.85 0.44 4.05
N MET A 337 10.83 0.23 3.17
CA MET A 337 11.68 1.28 2.60
C MET A 337 11.66 1.29 1.07
N MET A 338 11.51 2.47 0.47
CA MET A 338 11.67 2.75 -0.96
C MET A 338 12.90 3.60 -1.24
N GLY A 339 13.07 4.74 -0.56
CA GLY A 339 14.28 5.56 -0.61
C GLY A 339 15.25 5.30 0.54
N GLY A 340 14.79 4.60 1.58
CA GLY A 340 15.57 4.26 2.77
C GLY A 340 14.73 4.42 4.05
N TYR A 341 15.38 4.28 5.20
CA TYR A 341 14.78 4.62 6.48
C TYR A 341 15.06 6.08 6.82
N LYS A 342 14.05 6.79 7.31
CA LYS A 342 14.25 8.12 7.87
C LYS A 342 14.76 7.98 9.28
N SER A 343 15.93 8.57 9.53
CA SER A 343 16.41 8.88 10.87
C SER A 343 15.75 10.18 11.31
N ILE A 344 14.76 10.11 12.19
CA ILE A 344 14.26 11.32 12.84
C ILE A 344 15.15 11.54 14.05
N ALA A 345 15.99 12.59 13.99
CA ALA A 345 16.78 13.05 15.12
C ALA A 345 15.80 13.39 16.26
N ASP A 346 16.04 12.84 17.44
CA ASP A 346 15.24 13.18 18.60
C ASP A 346 15.60 14.60 19.04
N PRO A 347 14.69 15.60 18.91
CA PRO A 347 14.99 16.97 19.28
C PRO A 347 15.30 17.13 20.78
N ASN A 348 14.95 16.13 21.62
CA ASN A 348 15.19 16.13 23.06
C ASN A 348 16.39 15.27 23.48
N ASP A 349 17.08 14.58 22.56
CA ASP A 349 18.16 13.67 22.91
C ASP A 349 19.56 14.28 22.73
N LYS A 350 20.22 14.56 23.85
CA LYS A 350 21.62 15.00 23.90
C LYS A 350 22.65 13.92 23.48
N LYS A 351 22.19 12.72 23.10
CA LYS A 351 23.02 11.54 22.80
C LYS A 351 23.09 11.17 21.31
N ASN A 352 22.64 12.07 20.41
CA ASN A 352 22.65 11.87 18.96
C ASN A 352 21.91 10.61 18.48
N ARG A 353 20.83 10.19 19.15
CA ARG A 353 20.06 9.02 18.71
C ARG A 353 19.00 9.36 17.68
N ALA A 354 18.70 8.40 16.79
CA ALA A 354 17.67 8.53 15.78
C ALA A 354 16.61 7.42 15.85
N MET A 355 15.34 7.80 15.66
CA MET A 355 14.23 6.88 15.41
C MET A 355 14.27 6.37 13.97
N ILE A 356 14.02 5.08 13.76
CA ILE A 356 13.87 4.47 12.43
C ILE A 356 12.39 4.49 12.05
N GLU A 357 12.04 5.22 10.99
CA GLU A 357 10.72 5.13 10.34
C GLU A 357 10.91 4.68 8.88
N GLY A 358 10.10 3.72 8.42
CA GLY A 358 10.00 3.43 7.00
C GLY A 358 9.35 4.59 6.23
N ASP A 359 9.41 4.55 4.91
CA ASP A 359 8.67 5.45 4.03
C ASP A 359 7.55 4.71 3.26
N VAL A 360 7.46 3.39 3.38
CA VAL A 360 6.39 2.56 2.84
C VAL A 360 5.51 2.03 3.98
N THR A 361 4.22 2.30 3.83
CA THR A 361 3.16 1.85 4.73
C THR A 361 2.92 0.33 4.63
N SER A 362 2.85 -0.35 5.77
CA SER A 362 2.40 -1.74 5.88
C SER A 362 0.95 -1.87 5.41
N HIS A 363 0.69 -2.89 4.59
CA HIS A 363 -0.65 -3.24 4.11
C HIS A 363 -1.29 -4.41 4.88
N VAL A 364 -0.66 -4.83 5.97
CA VAL A 364 -1.17 -5.89 6.83
C VAL A 364 -2.45 -5.47 7.58
N GLY A 365 -2.61 -4.17 7.87
CA GLY A 365 -3.82 -3.63 8.50
C GLY A 365 -3.92 -3.86 10.02
N ASP A 366 -2.79 -4.16 10.68
CA ASP A 366 -2.70 -4.37 12.12
C ASP A 366 -1.87 -3.30 12.84
N ILE A 367 -1.85 -3.40 14.17
CA ILE A 367 -1.03 -2.55 15.03
C ILE A 367 0.24 -3.33 15.38
N ILE A 368 1.38 -2.69 15.15
CA ILE A 368 2.66 -3.21 15.62
C ILE A 368 2.92 -2.62 17.00
N TYR A 369 2.78 -3.44 18.04
CA TYR A 369 3.11 -3.05 19.41
C TYR A 369 4.63 -3.00 19.63
N PRO A 370 5.13 -2.09 20.50
CA PRO A 370 6.55 -2.07 20.87
C PRO A 370 7.06 -3.42 21.41
N SER A 371 6.26 -4.11 22.22
CA SER A 371 6.62 -5.44 22.73
C SER A 371 6.93 -6.46 21.62
N ASN A 372 6.20 -6.42 20.50
CA ASN A 372 6.46 -7.28 19.35
C ASN A 372 7.85 -6.99 18.77
N VAL A 373 8.18 -5.71 18.58
CA VAL A 373 9.49 -5.27 18.10
C VAL A 373 10.61 -5.69 19.06
N TYR A 374 10.40 -5.53 20.36
CA TYR A 374 11.38 -5.93 21.36
C TYR A 374 11.64 -7.46 21.35
N SER A 375 10.59 -8.27 21.21
CA SER A 375 10.72 -9.72 21.12
C SER A 375 11.53 -10.16 19.88
N MET A 376 11.32 -9.49 18.75
CA MET A 376 12.09 -9.73 17.52
C MET A 376 13.56 -9.34 17.70
N TYR A 377 13.80 -8.19 18.32
CA TYR A 377 15.14 -7.74 18.64
C TYR A 377 15.89 -8.77 19.50
N GLN A 378 15.27 -9.28 20.57
CA GLN A 378 15.89 -10.31 21.43
C GLN A 378 16.25 -11.58 20.66
N LYS A 379 15.38 -12.08 19.79
CA LYS A 379 15.64 -13.28 18.97
C LYS A 379 16.84 -13.11 18.04
N ILE A 380 17.02 -11.91 17.47
CA ILE A 380 18.19 -11.59 16.63
C ILE A 380 19.48 -11.67 17.47
N HIS A 381 19.44 -11.18 18.71
CA HIS A 381 20.62 -11.15 19.59
C HIS A 381 20.94 -12.51 20.21
N SER A 382 19.94 -13.35 20.47
CA SER A 382 20.14 -14.70 20.99
C SER A 382 20.75 -15.65 19.96
N ASN A 383 20.48 -15.41 18.66
CA ASN A 383 20.97 -16.23 17.55
C ASN A 383 22.28 -15.70 16.94
N ALA A 384 22.76 -14.53 17.37
CA ALA A 384 24.12 -14.09 17.07
C ALA A 384 25.10 -14.91 17.92
N PRO A 385 26.23 -15.42 17.37
CA PRO A 385 27.18 -16.20 18.15
C PRO A 385 27.58 -15.43 19.41
N GLN A 386 27.10 -15.93 20.55
CA GLN A 386 27.30 -15.39 21.88
C GLN A 386 28.80 -15.45 22.19
N GLN A 387 29.56 -14.40 21.86
CA GLN A 387 30.76 -13.95 22.60
C GLN A 387 31.49 -12.77 21.95
N SER A 388 31.24 -12.40 20.69
CA SER A 388 32.00 -11.30 20.05
C SER A 388 31.27 -9.94 19.99
N ALA A 389 29.96 -9.90 20.23
CA ALA A 389 29.14 -8.69 20.15
C ALA A 389 28.97 -7.94 21.48
N MET A 390 29.17 -8.60 22.65
CA MET A 390 29.05 -7.91 23.95
C MET A 390 30.24 -7.01 24.29
N ARG A 391 31.40 -7.16 23.62
CA ARG A 391 32.61 -6.38 23.93
C ARG A 391 32.84 -5.15 23.05
N ARG A 392 31.97 -4.88 22.08
CA ARG A 392 32.04 -3.65 21.27
C ARG A 392 30.65 -3.07 21.13
N ASN A 393 30.50 -1.80 21.50
CA ASN A 393 29.34 -0.92 21.32
C ASN A 393 28.85 -0.81 19.85
N LYS A 394 28.67 -1.90 19.11
CA LYS A 394 28.09 -1.90 17.78
C LYS A 394 26.63 -2.26 17.90
N MET A 395 25.80 -1.22 17.93
CA MET A 395 24.39 -1.32 17.61
C MET A 395 24.19 -2.13 16.32
N PRO A 396 23.18 -3.00 16.22
CA PRO A 396 22.88 -3.68 14.96
C PRO A 396 22.64 -2.64 13.86
N ALA A 397 23.01 -2.99 12.61
CA ALA A 397 22.92 -2.08 11.48
C ALA A 397 21.51 -1.46 11.36
N PHE A 398 21.45 -0.20 10.89
CA PHE A 398 20.27 0.67 10.82
C PHE A 398 18.97 0.02 10.38
N SER A 399 19.06 -1.04 9.59
CA SER A 399 17.92 -1.72 9.02
C SER A 399 17.34 -2.81 9.92
N SER A 400 17.89 -3.16 11.09
CA SER A 400 17.51 -4.38 11.86
C SER A 400 16.34 -4.17 12.85
N VAL A 401 15.98 -2.90 13.04
CA VAL A 401 14.86 -2.31 13.80
C VAL A 401 13.47 -2.30 13.14
N MET A 402 12.51 -3.21 13.39
CA MET A 402 11.16 -3.03 12.80
C MET A 402 10.47 -1.77 13.40
N PRO A 403 9.98 -0.83 12.57
CA PRO A 403 9.17 0.30 13.05
C PRO A 403 7.87 -0.17 13.72
N ASN A 404 7.33 0.61 14.65
CA ASN A 404 6.07 0.29 15.34
C ASN A 404 5.03 1.41 15.20
N SER A 405 3.76 1.09 15.50
CA SER A 405 2.65 2.03 15.35
C SER A 405 2.65 3.17 16.38
N CYS A 406 3.31 2.99 17.53
CA CYS A 406 3.24 3.90 18.67
C CYS A 406 4.34 4.97 18.66
N SER A 407 5.50 4.67 18.07
CA SER A 407 6.71 5.50 18.11
C SER A 407 6.52 6.90 17.50
N ARG A 408 5.53 7.06 16.62
CA ARG A 408 5.17 8.36 16.03
C ARG A 408 4.72 9.39 17.08
N CYS A 409 4.05 8.95 18.15
CA CYS A 409 3.47 9.84 19.16
C CYS A 409 4.07 9.63 20.55
N HIS A 410 4.68 8.47 20.83
CA HIS A 410 5.19 8.12 22.15
C HIS A 410 6.70 7.93 22.14
N ASP A 411 7.44 8.84 22.77
CA ASP A 411 8.90 8.77 22.89
C ASP A 411 9.38 7.44 23.50
N GLY A 412 8.64 6.92 24.50
CA GLY A 412 8.95 5.64 25.15
C GLY A 412 8.76 4.41 24.24
N ALA A 413 8.04 4.55 23.12
CA ALA A 413 7.89 3.50 22.11
C ALA A 413 8.93 3.61 20.99
N ARG A 414 9.79 4.64 21.00
CA ARG A 414 10.81 4.84 19.98
C ARG A 414 12.02 3.96 20.25
N TYR A 415 12.46 3.26 19.21
CA TYR A 415 13.72 2.54 19.22
C TYR A 415 14.79 3.43 18.64
N TYR A 416 15.77 3.70 19.48
CA TYR A 416 16.84 4.65 19.22
C TYR A 416 18.15 3.91 19.02
N MET A 417 18.85 4.19 17.92
CA MET A 417 20.24 3.75 17.78
C MET A 417 21.19 4.84 18.25
N LYS A 418 22.25 4.46 18.97
CA LYS A 418 23.38 5.33 19.31
C LYS A 418 24.47 5.27 18.26
#